data_AF-A0AAX4NG21-F1
#
_entry.id   AF-A0AAX4NG21-F1
#
_cell.length_a   1.000
_cell.length_b   1.000
_cell.length_c   1.000
_cell.angle_alpha   90.00
_cell.angle_beta   90.00
_cell.angle_gamma   90.00
#
_symmetry.space_group_name_H-M   'P 1'
#
loop_
_entity.id
_entity.type
_entity.pdbx_description
1 polymer ?
#
loop_
_entity_poly.entity_id
_entity_poly.type
_entity_poly.pdbx_seq_one_letter_code
_entity_poly.pdbx_strand_id
1 'polypeptide(L)'
;MTELTLSNNVLPLCAIIKIENVFPKNIRVSDRKHEPNTMFMMLAMSQENLNLYMSIISHLSEAETNKFVDFWKITHFGRKININRNIVEMEVPVIVENLVNKVNKIPLARVAPNILRRGSDMYLSLEFCNYSSTEMSRVIFEMLDDDPSNINTLEYFGDSPRDVPFLLHKYFDLGFPIRDFMSITTVMEPNPESVSSDYSGFFLNQGKFVPKLLSGKSNDVFIIKLGSNEIRGDLKILCHDHESGLAEVEIKSGFLSDLLNEIIKGPSGSLFYGGENLNGKSMRYYVINTDLMPVFLKELSRFWKMPGRKALRKYLYKIEKLESKIKMK
;
A
#
# COMPACT_ATOMS: atom_id res chain seq x y z
N MET A 1 24.00 -14.99 -13.92
CA MET A 1 22.89 -14.89 -12.94
C MET A 1 23.08 -13.57 -12.21
N THR A 2 22.30 -12.56 -12.55
CA THR A 2 22.33 -11.26 -11.88
C THR A 2 21.58 -11.40 -10.56
N GLU A 3 22.24 -11.07 -9.45
CA GLU A 3 21.59 -10.98 -8.13
C GLU A 3 20.42 -9.98 -8.22
N LEU A 4 19.21 -10.47 -8.00
CA LEU A 4 18.00 -9.66 -7.96
C LEU A 4 18.00 -8.86 -6.66
N THR A 5 18.37 -7.58 -6.74
CA THR A 5 18.20 -6.65 -5.62
C THR A 5 16.73 -6.29 -5.49
N LEU A 6 16.09 -6.79 -4.41
CA LEU A 6 14.74 -6.46 -3.96
C LEU A 6 14.63 -4.99 -3.50
N SER A 7 15.00 -4.04 -4.35
CA SER A 7 14.90 -2.62 -4.02
C SER A 7 13.64 -2.00 -4.62
N ASN A 8 12.80 -1.37 -3.79
CA ASN A 8 11.51 -0.80 -4.19
C ASN A 8 11.60 0.70 -4.51
N ASN A 9 12.80 1.21 -4.83
CA ASN A 9 13.03 2.63 -5.04
C ASN A 9 12.53 3.10 -6.42
N VAL A 10 11.20 3.18 -6.56
CA VAL A 10 10.55 3.83 -7.71
C VAL A 10 10.64 5.34 -7.55
N LEU A 11 10.10 5.86 -6.45
CA LEU A 11 10.12 7.28 -6.13
C LEU A 11 11.28 7.61 -5.18
N PRO A 12 12.20 8.51 -5.58
CA PRO A 12 13.46 8.71 -4.87
C PRO A 12 13.33 9.48 -3.57
N LEU A 13 12.26 10.26 -3.39
CA LEU A 13 12.05 11.09 -2.20
C LEU A 13 10.81 10.63 -1.43
N CYS A 14 10.84 10.83 -0.11
CA CYS A 14 9.65 10.69 0.72
C CYS A 14 9.61 11.68 1.88
N ALA A 15 8.40 11.93 2.36
CA ALA A 15 8.12 12.63 3.61
C ALA A 15 7.24 11.76 4.50
N ILE A 16 7.52 11.73 5.80
CA ILE A 16 6.67 11.06 6.79
C ILE A 16 5.91 12.11 7.57
N ILE A 17 4.59 12.05 7.46
CA ILE A 17 3.69 12.90 8.23
C ILE A 17 3.10 12.07 9.37
N LYS A 18 3.18 12.61 10.58
CA LYS A 18 2.46 12.11 11.74
C LYS A 18 1.29 13.03 12.02
N ILE A 19 0.10 12.45 12.09
CA ILE A 19 -1.12 13.11 12.56
C ILE A 19 -1.40 12.57 13.95
N GLU A 20 -1.41 13.44 14.95
CA GLU A 20 -1.64 13.06 16.34
C GLU A 20 -3.11 12.86 16.65
N ASN A 21 -3.39 11.98 17.61
CA ASN A 21 -4.73 11.80 18.19
C ASN A 21 -5.86 11.46 17.20
N VAL A 22 -5.53 10.94 16.02
CA VAL A 22 -6.53 10.49 15.03
C VAL A 22 -7.35 9.34 15.58
N PHE A 23 -6.67 8.33 16.13
CA PHE A 23 -7.26 7.08 16.59
C PHE A 23 -7.57 7.10 18.10
N PRO A 24 -8.56 6.32 18.55
CA PRO A 24 -8.72 6.08 19.96
C PRO A 24 -7.49 5.38 20.58
N LYS A 25 -7.07 5.87 21.76
CA LYS A 25 -5.91 5.35 22.50
C LYS A 25 -6.12 3.94 23.06
N ASN A 26 -7.35 3.58 23.41
CA ASN A 26 -7.68 2.28 24.02
C ASN A 26 -9.04 1.81 23.51
N ILE A 27 -9.08 0.65 22.84
CA ILE A 27 -10.34 0.01 22.45
C ILE A 27 -10.61 -1.12 23.43
N ARG A 28 -11.61 -0.92 24.29
CA ARG A 28 -12.08 -1.96 25.20
C ARG A 28 -13.38 -2.53 24.67
N VAL A 29 -13.25 -3.62 23.90
CA VAL A 29 -14.42 -4.35 23.37
C VAL A 29 -14.94 -5.37 24.40
N SER A 30 -14.08 -5.83 25.32
CA SER A 30 -14.38 -6.66 26.49
C SER A 30 -13.24 -6.56 27.53
N ASP A 31 -13.13 -7.49 28.49
CA ASP A 31 -11.99 -7.58 29.44
C ASP A 31 -10.63 -7.81 28.75
N ARG A 32 -10.65 -8.10 27.45
CA ARG A 32 -9.45 -8.22 26.61
C ARG A 32 -9.14 -6.89 25.91
N LYS A 33 -7.88 -6.47 25.97
CA LYS A 33 -7.35 -5.45 25.06
C LYS A 33 -7.25 -6.10 23.68
N HIS A 34 -8.12 -5.71 22.76
CA HIS A 34 -8.28 -6.37 21.46
C HIS A 34 -7.38 -5.81 20.35
N GLU A 35 -6.64 -4.74 20.61
CA GLU A 35 -5.77 -4.16 19.58
C GLU A 35 -4.33 -3.99 20.07
N PRO A 36 -3.33 -4.37 19.25
CA PRO A 36 -1.96 -3.95 19.50
C PRO A 36 -1.90 -2.42 19.41
N ASN A 37 -1.17 -1.80 20.35
CA ASN A 37 -0.90 -0.36 20.33
C ASN A 37 -0.18 0.08 19.04
N THR A 38 0.23 -0.82 18.15
CA THR A 38 0.86 -0.46 16.89
C THR A 38 0.51 -1.49 15.83
N MET A 39 0.02 -1.03 14.67
CA MET A 39 -0.39 -1.89 13.57
C MET A 39 -0.26 -1.16 12.24
N PHE A 40 -0.13 -1.93 11.17
CA PHE A 40 -0.30 -1.40 9.83
C PHE A 40 -1.76 -1.48 9.39
N MET A 41 -2.18 -0.47 8.65
CA MET A 41 -3.47 -0.38 7.99
C MET A 41 -3.23 -0.09 6.51
N MET A 42 -4.24 -0.35 5.69
CA MET A 42 -4.18 -0.07 4.26
C MET A 42 -5.17 1.01 3.88
N LEU A 43 -4.70 1.99 3.11
CA LEU A 43 -5.48 3.01 2.46
C LEU A 43 -5.86 2.55 1.05
N ALA A 44 -7.15 2.51 0.73
CA ALA A 44 -7.60 2.24 -0.62
C ALA A 44 -8.98 2.83 -0.93
N MET A 45 -9.23 3.10 -2.20
CA MET A 45 -10.53 3.56 -2.69
C MET A 45 -11.48 2.39 -2.90
N SER A 46 -12.65 2.47 -2.27
CA SER A 46 -13.78 1.57 -2.49
C SER A 46 -14.87 2.33 -3.26
N GLN A 47 -15.06 1.99 -4.55
CA GLN A 47 -15.93 2.73 -5.48
C GLN A 47 -15.53 4.21 -5.59
N GLU A 48 -16.09 5.06 -4.73
CA GLU A 48 -15.90 6.51 -4.68
C GLU A 48 -15.35 7.01 -3.34
N ASN A 49 -15.28 6.17 -2.31
CA ASN A 49 -14.85 6.60 -0.97
C ASN A 49 -13.46 6.06 -0.64
N LEU A 50 -12.65 6.89 0.02
CA LEU A 50 -11.35 6.49 0.54
C LEU A 50 -11.52 5.81 1.90
N ASN A 51 -11.03 4.58 2.03
CA ASN A 51 -11.21 3.77 3.23
C ASN A 51 -9.87 3.29 3.79
N LEU A 52 -9.84 3.12 5.11
CA LEU A 52 -8.85 2.36 5.85
C LEU A 52 -9.33 0.92 6.03
N TYR A 53 -8.43 -0.02 5.79
CA TYR A 53 -8.62 -1.44 6.03
C TYR A 53 -7.63 -1.90 7.10
N MET A 54 -8.15 -2.56 8.14
CA MET A 54 -7.33 -3.15 9.19
C MET A 54 -7.77 -4.58 9.50
N SER A 55 -6.81 -5.46 9.74
CA SER A 55 -7.08 -6.83 10.16
C SER A 55 -7.18 -6.91 11.68
N ILE A 56 -8.24 -7.57 12.16
CA ILE A 56 -8.40 -7.96 13.56
C ILE A 56 -7.96 -9.43 13.66
N ILE A 57 -6.98 -9.68 14.54
CA ILE A 57 -6.33 -10.99 14.68
C ILE A 57 -7.31 -12.03 15.28
N SER A 58 -8.30 -11.59 16.04
CA SER A 58 -9.30 -12.44 16.70
C SER A 58 -10.69 -12.27 16.11
N HIS A 59 -11.40 -13.39 15.93
CA HIS A 59 -12.83 -13.36 15.66
C HIS A 59 -13.57 -12.68 16.82
N LEU A 60 -14.26 -11.58 16.51
CA LEU A 60 -15.14 -10.90 17.45
C LEU A 60 -16.52 -11.57 17.42
N SER A 61 -17.15 -11.74 18.58
CA SER A 61 -18.57 -12.06 18.65
C SER A 61 -19.42 -10.92 18.06
N GLU A 62 -20.69 -11.15 17.74
CA GLU A 62 -21.59 -10.10 17.25
C GLU A 62 -21.72 -8.94 18.24
N ALA A 63 -21.83 -9.24 19.54
CA ALA A 63 -21.87 -8.24 20.60
C ALA A 63 -20.57 -7.42 20.70
N GLU A 64 -19.41 -8.06 20.54
CA GLU A 64 -18.11 -7.37 20.50
C GLU A 64 -17.97 -6.54 19.23
N THR A 65 -18.43 -7.05 18.09
CA THR A 65 -18.45 -6.32 16.82
C THR A 65 -19.26 -5.03 16.96
N ASN A 66 -20.46 -5.10 17.53
CA ASN A 66 -21.31 -3.93 17.74
C ASN A 66 -20.65 -2.90 18.69
N LYS A 67 -20.07 -3.36 19.81
CA LYS A 67 -19.32 -2.47 20.73
C LYS A 67 -18.13 -1.81 20.07
N PHE A 68 -17.38 -2.56 19.25
CA PHE A 68 -16.26 -2.03 18.49
C PHE A 68 -16.74 -0.95 17.52
N VAL A 69 -17.76 -1.23 16.71
CA VAL A 69 -18.32 -0.28 15.76
C VAL A 69 -18.84 0.99 16.46
N ASP A 70 -19.60 0.84 17.55
CA ASP A 70 -20.15 1.96 18.30
C ASP A 70 -19.05 2.84 18.90
N PHE A 71 -18.00 2.23 19.43
CA PHE A 71 -16.85 2.94 19.97
C PHE A 71 -16.15 3.80 18.90
N TRP A 72 -15.93 3.24 17.71
CA TRP A 72 -15.26 3.96 16.63
C TRP A 72 -16.13 5.05 15.98
N LYS A 73 -17.45 4.86 15.92
CA LYS A 73 -18.39 5.89 15.46
C LYS A 73 -18.35 7.16 16.31
N ILE A 74 -18.01 7.04 17.60
CA ILE A 74 -17.91 8.18 18.52
C ILE A 74 -16.59 8.96 18.30
N THR A 75 -15.57 8.33 17.72
CA THR A 75 -14.19 8.86 17.68
C THR A 75 -13.81 9.57 16.37
N HIS A 76 -14.71 10.35 15.77
CA HIS A 76 -14.42 11.23 14.62
C HIS A 76 -13.99 10.54 13.30
N PHE A 77 -14.02 9.21 13.22
CA PHE A 77 -13.97 8.50 11.94
C PHE A 77 -15.34 8.55 11.26
N GLY A 78 -15.33 8.59 9.93
CA GLY A 78 -16.53 8.75 9.12
C GLY A 78 -17.64 7.77 9.49
N ARG A 79 -18.87 8.13 9.13
CA ARG A 79 -20.12 7.55 9.67
C ARG A 79 -20.28 6.05 9.37
N LYS A 80 -19.41 5.47 8.54
CA LYS A 80 -19.48 4.10 8.04
C LYS A 80 -18.28 3.28 8.49
N ILE A 81 -18.58 2.26 9.28
CA ILE A 81 -17.66 1.22 9.69
C ILE A 81 -18.32 -0.11 9.37
N ASN A 82 -17.63 -0.95 8.62
CA ASN A 82 -18.09 -2.28 8.27
C ASN A 82 -17.05 -3.31 8.71
N ILE A 83 -17.51 -4.44 9.24
CA ILE A 83 -16.65 -5.54 9.64
C ILE A 83 -17.06 -6.77 8.84
N ASN A 84 -16.15 -7.27 8.02
CA ASN A 84 -16.37 -8.49 7.25
C ASN A 84 -15.27 -9.51 7.54
N ARG A 85 -15.70 -10.69 8.03
CA ARG A 85 -14.86 -11.80 8.52
C ARG A 85 -13.96 -11.41 9.69
N ASN A 86 -12.94 -10.59 9.44
CA ASN A 86 -11.96 -10.06 10.41
C ASN A 86 -11.34 -8.74 9.91
N ILE A 87 -11.89 -8.11 8.87
CA ILE A 87 -11.38 -6.86 8.32
C ILE A 87 -12.34 -5.76 8.67
N VAL A 88 -11.83 -4.73 9.32
CA VAL A 88 -12.56 -3.49 9.53
C VAL A 88 -12.28 -2.59 8.34
N GLU A 89 -13.34 -2.17 7.69
CA GLU A 89 -13.35 -1.10 6.69
C GLU A 89 -13.93 0.15 7.36
N MET A 90 -13.15 1.23 7.35
CA MET A 90 -13.52 2.51 7.94
C MET A 90 -13.30 3.62 6.93
N GLU A 91 -14.21 4.58 6.87
CA GLU A 91 -13.97 5.82 6.14
C GLU A 91 -12.79 6.59 6.76
N VAL A 92 -11.93 7.15 5.91
CA VAL A 92 -10.78 7.94 6.40
C VAL A 92 -11.22 9.24 7.07
N PRO A 93 -10.40 9.82 7.95
CA PRO A 93 -10.59 11.20 8.39
C PRO A 93 -10.49 12.19 7.22
N VAL A 94 -11.30 13.26 7.24
CA VAL A 94 -11.36 14.29 6.20
C VAL A 94 -9.98 14.89 5.90
N ILE A 95 -9.15 15.10 6.92
CA ILE A 95 -7.78 15.61 6.74
C ILE A 95 -6.92 14.69 5.87
N VAL A 96 -7.05 13.37 6.05
CA VAL A 96 -6.33 12.36 5.27
C VAL A 96 -6.90 12.30 3.86
N GLU A 97 -8.23 12.36 3.70
CA GLU A 97 -8.89 12.40 2.40
C GLU A 97 -8.43 13.61 1.57
N ASN A 98 -8.45 14.80 2.17
CA ASN A 98 -7.99 16.04 1.54
C ASN A 98 -6.53 15.94 1.11
N LEU A 99 -5.66 15.42 1.99
CA LEU A 99 -4.26 15.20 1.67
C LEU A 99 -4.09 14.27 0.47
N VAL A 100 -4.75 13.10 0.49
CA VAL A 100 -4.65 12.10 -0.56
C VAL A 100 -5.15 12.66 -1.89
N ASN A 101 -6.26 13.41 -1.86
CA ASN A 101 -6.81 14.08 -3.04
C ASN A 101 -5.90 15.18 -3.59
N LYS A 102 -5.22 15.95 -2.74
CA LYS A 102 -4.21 16.95 -3.17
C LYS A 102 -2.99 16.26 -3.78
N VAL A 103 -2.40 15.30 -3.06
CA VAL A 103 -1.17 14.61 -3.50
C VAL A 103 -1.40 13.81 -4.78
N ASN A 104 -2.53 13.13 -4.93
CA ASN A 104 -2.80 12.32 -6.12
C ASN A 104 -2.96 13.14 -7.41
N LYS A 105 -3.24 14.46 -7.31
CA LYS A 105 -3.27 15.37 -8.47
C LYS A 105 -1.87 15.79 -8.92
N ILE A 106 -0.85 15.62 -8.08
CA ILE A 106 0.53 15.97 -8.40
C ILE A 106 1.13 14.80 -9.19
N PRO A 107 1.60 15.01 -10.43
CA PRO A 107 2.22 13.94 -11.22
C PRO A 107 3.42 13.34 -10.49
N LEU A 108 3.59 12.01 -10.61
CA LEU A 108 4.74 11.30 -10.04
C LEU A 108 4.92 11.49 -8.52
N ALA A 109 3.82 11.75 -7.81
CA ALA A 109 3.74 11.75 -6.36
C ALA A 109 2.60 10.84 -5.88
N ARG A 110 2.65 10.33 -4.65
CA ARG A 110 1.56 9.53 -4.08
C ARG A 110 1.57 9.58 -2.56
N VAL A 111 0.42 9.25 -1.98
CA VAL A 111 0.38 8.73 -0.61
C VAL A 111 0.55 7.22 -0.70
N ALA A 112 1.57 6.68 -0.03
CA ALA A 112 1.77 5.24 0.03
C ALA A 112 0.53 4.59 0.68
N PRO A 113 0.06 3.45 0.15
CA PRO A 113 -1.18 2.86 0.63
C PRO A 113 -1.02 2.24 2.02
N ASN A 114 0.21 1.97 2.47
CA ASN A 114 0.47 1.46 3.81
C ASN A 114 0.49 2.62 4.81
N ILE A 115 -0.25 2.47 5.90
CA ILE A 115 -0.34 3.43 7.00
C ILE A 115 0.10 2.73 8.28
N LEU A 116 0.87 3.42 9.12
CA LEU A 116 1.25 2.92 10.43
C LEU A 116 0.44 3.63 11.51
N ARG A 117 -0.29 2.88 12.33
CA ARG A 117 -0.90 3.39 13.57
C ARG A 117 0.04 3.10 14.74
N ARG A 118 0.22 4.08 15.62
CA ARG A 118 0.84 3.89 16.95
C ARG A 118 0.03 4.61 18.00
N GLY A 119 -0.64 3.85 18.85
CA GLY A 119 -1.59 4.35 19.84
C GLY A 119 -2.72 5.07 19.13
N SER A 120 -2.80 6.37 19.40
CA SER A 120 -3.74 7.27 18.74
C SER A 120 -3.21 7.91 17.45
N ASP A 121 -1.92 7.75 17.15
CA ASP A 121 -1.28 8.53 16.09
C ASP A 121 -1.29 7.74 14.77
N MET A 122 -1.40 8.49 13.67
CA MET A 122 -1.33 7.97 12.31
C MET A 122 -0.04 8.46 11.64
N TYR A 123 0.68 7.56 10.98
CA TYR A 123 1.86 7.88 10.19
C TYR A 123 1.58 7.56 8.71
N LEU A 124 1.76 8.56 7.86
CA LEU A 124 1.56 8.51 6.42
C LEU A 124 2.90 8.70 5.72
N SER A 125 3.13 7.97 4.64
CA SER A 125 4.29 8.16 3.77
C SER A 125 3.86 8.83 2.48
N LEU A 126 4.39 10.03 2.23
CA LEU A 126 4.25 10.74 0.96
C LEU A 126 5.48 10.43 0.13
N GLU A 127 5.33 9.83 -1.05
CA GLU A 127 6.44 9.45 -1.92
C GLU A 127 6.37 10.27 -3.21
N PHE A 128 7.50 10.80 -3.66
CA PHE A 128 7.54 11.71 -4.81
C PHE A 128 8.93 11.76 -5.47
N CYS A 129 9.04 12.52 -6.56
CA CYS A 129 10.29 12.70 -7.29
C CYS A 129 10.74 14.17 -7.28
N ASN A 130 11.94 14.44 -7.78
CA ASN A 130 12.50 15.80 -7.81
C ASN A 130 11.61 16.76 -8.60
N TYR A 131 11.02 16.30 -9.70
CA TYR A 131 10.09 17.07 -10.53
C TYR A 131 8.88 17.60 -9.72
N SER A 132 8.34 16.81 -8.79
CA SER A 132 7.18 17.19 -7.97
C SER A 132 7.54 17.80 -6.61
N SER A 133 8.83 17.99 -6.30
CA SER A 133 9.31 18.38 -4.97
C SER A 133 8.76 19.72 -4.45
N THR A 134 8.74 20.77 -5.29
CA THR A 134 8.23 22.09 -4.90
C THR A 134 6.75 22.04 -4.54
N GLU A 135 5.93 21.41 -5.38
CA GLU A 135 4.49 21.32 -5.18
C GLU A 135 4.15 20.40 -3.99
N MET A 136 4.90 19.31 -3.82
CA MET A 136 4.78 18.45 -2.64
C MET A 136 5.14 19.18 -1.35
N SER A 137 6.20 19.99 -1.37
CA SER A 137 6.60 20.81 -0.22
C SER A 137 5.49 21.78 0.17
N ARG A 138 4.84 22.42 -0.81
CA ARG A 138 3.69 23.29 -0.58
C ARG A 138 2.54 22.56 0.09
N VAL A 139 2.15 21.39 -0.43
CA VAL A 139 1.08 20.56 0.18
C VAL A 139 1.43 20.13 1.61
N ILE A 140 2.69 19.78 1.87
CA ILE A 140 3.16 19.43 3.21
C ILE A 140 3.06 20.63 4.15
N PHE A 141 3.56 21.80 3.76
CA PHE A 141 3.46 23.00 4.58
C PHE A 141 2.01 23.41 4.86
N GLU A 142 1.15 23.39 3.83
CA GLU A 142 -0.29 23.64 4.01
C GLU A 142 -0.92 22.68 5.02
N MET A 143 -0.52 21.39 5.02
CA MET A 143 -1.02 20.41 5.98
C MET A 143 -0.50 20.65 7.40
N LEU A 144 0.76 21.05 7.54
CA LEU A 144 1.35 21.35 8.85
C LEU A 144 0.76 22.61 9.49
N ASP A 145 0.27 23.54 8.66
CA ASP A 145 -0.39 24.78 9.07
C ASP A 145 -1.91 24.63 9.26
N ASP A 146 -2.49 23.48 8.84
CA ASP A 146 -3.93 23.21 8.89
C ASP A 146 -4.41 22.89 10.32
N ASP A 147 -5.61 23.40 10.65
CA ASP A 147 -6.41 23.23 11.88
C ASP A 147 -5.66 22.90 13.21
N PRO A 148 -5.60 23.82 14.20
CA PRO A 148 -4.91 23.61 15.48
C PRO A 148 -5.46 22.47 16.35
N SER A 149 -6.59 21.84 15.98
CA SER A 149 -7.15 20.67 16.68
C SER A 149 -6.41 19.36 16.42
N ASN A 150 -5.67 19.22 15.31
CA ASN A 150 -4.82 18.07 15.01
C ASN A 150 -3.37 18.52 14.90
N ILE A 151 -2.50 18.01 15.78
CA ILE A 151 -1.06 18.32 15.69
C ILE A 151 -0.48 17.47 14.56
N ASN A 152 -0.24 18.11 13.42
CA ASN A 152 0.47 17.51 12.29
C ASN A 152 1.95 17.79 12.42
N THR A 153 2.78 16.75 12.33
CA THR A 153 4.24 16.88 12.43
C THR A 153 4.93 16.19 11.26
N LEU A 154 5.99 16.83 10.77
CA LEU A 154 6.89 16.27 9.78
C LEU A 154 7.99 15.48 10.50
N GLU A 155 7.90 14.16 10.45
CA GLU A 155 8.85 13.25 11.12
C GLU A 155 10.10 13.00 10.26
N TYR A 156 9.99 13.14 8.95
CA TYR A 156 11.08 12.93 8.01
C TYR A 156 10.78 13.61 6.67
N PHE A 157 11.83 14.10 6.01
CA PHE A 157 11.81 14.56 4.63
C PHE A 157 13.18 14.30 4.01
N GLY A 158 13.24 13.55 2.91
CA GLY A 158 14.51 13.23 2.25
C GLY A 158 14.42 12.02 1.33
N ASP A 159 15.53 11.32 1.17
CA ASP A 159 15.61 10.15 0.30
C ASP A 159 14.72 9.00 0.80
N SER A 160 14.08 8.32 -0.14
CA SER A 160 13.31 7.11 0.12
C SER A 160 14.25 5.90 0.34
N PRO A 161 14.01 5.06 1.36
CA PRO A 161 14.80 3.88 1.62
C PRO A 161 14.71 2.91 0.45
N ARG A 162 15.83 2.23 0.20
CA ARG A 162 15.97 1.41 -1.02
C ARG A 162 15.40 0.01 -0.86
N ASP A 163 15.34 -0.53 0.34
CA ASP A 163 15.09 -1.95 0.64
C ASP A 163 13.62 -2.26 0.96
N VAL A 164 12.98 -1.49 1.83
CA VAL A 164 11.59 -1.66 2.25
C VAL A 164 10.90 -0.30 2.40
N PRO A 165 9.55 -0.23 2.43
CA PRO A 165 8.82 0.98 2.79
C PRO A 165 9.36 1.69 4.03
N PHE A 166 9.41 3.02 3.99
CA PHE A 166 9.89 3.82 5.11
C PHE A 166 9.13 3.53 6.42
N LEU A 167 7.81 3.33 6.35
CA LEU A 167 7.04 3.04 7.56
C LEU A 167 7.43 1.71 8.24
N LEU A 168 8.06 0.77 7.53
CA LEU A 168 8.64 -0.43 8.16
C LEU A 168 9.93 -0.11 8.93
N HIS A 169 10.77 0.79 8.39
CA HIS A 169 11.92 1.34 9.14
C HIS A 169 11.43 2.09 10.38
N LYS A 170 10.45 2.99 10.22
CA LYS A 170 9.86 3.72 11.36
C LYS A 170 9.28 2.77 12.41
N TYR A 171 8.57 1.71 12.01
CA TYR A 171 8.08 0.68 12.92
C TYR A 171 9.21 0.06 13.74
N PHE A 172 10.34 -0.23 13.09
CA PHE A 172 11.53 -0.75 13.77
C PHE A 172 12.19 0.27 14.69
N ASP A 173 12.37 1.52 14.25
CA ASP A 173 12.94 2.63 15.03
C ASP A 173 12.13 2.91 16.31
N LEU A 174 10.83 2.61 16.28
CA LEU A 174 9.93 2.70 17.42
C LEU A 174 10.09 1.54 18.42
N GLY A 175 11.02 0.62 18.18
CA GLY A 175 11.36 -0.51 19.05
C GLY A 175 10.52 -1.77 18.84
N PHE A 176 9.72 -1.84 17.77
CA PHE A 176 8.86 -3.00 17.53
C PHE A 176 9.59 -4.13 16.80
N PRO A 177 9.28 -5.40 17.13
CA PRO A 177 10.00 -6.55 16.59
C PRO A 177 9.65 -6.79 15.12
N ILE A 178 10.65 -6.78 14.24
CA ILE A 178 10.45 -7.10 12.82
C ILE A 178 10.47 -8.60 12.51
N ARG A 179 10.97 -9.42 13.45
CA ARG A 179 11.06 -10.89 13.34
C ARG A 179 9.70 -11.56 13.11
N ASP A 180 8.62 -10.88 13.48
CA ASP A 180 7.25 -11.38 13.32
C ASP A 180 6.75 -11.23 11.88
N PHE A 181 7.53 -10.58 11.00
CA PHE A 181 7.19 -10.36 9.61
C PHE A 181 8.01 -11.22 8.64
N MET A 182 7.36 -11.63 7.56
CA MET A 182 7.97 -12.28 6.41
C MET A 182 7.80 -11.43 5.16
N SER A 183 8.82 -11.43 4.30
CA SER A 183 8.70 -10.92 2.95
C SER A 183 8.38 -12.06 1.98
N ILE A 184 7.41 -11.81 1.12
CA ILE A 184 6.99 -12.76 0.08
C ILE A 184 7.14 -12.11 -1.28
N THR A 185 7.79 -12.83 -2.20
CA THR A 185 7.90 -12.45 -3.60
C THR A 185 7.10 -13.44 -4.45
N THR A 186 6.15 -12.92 -5.22
CA THR A 186 5.34 -13.72 -6.16
C THR A 186 5.70 -13.36 -7.60
N VAL A 187 5.67 -14.33 -8.50
CA VAL A 187 5.88 -14.10 -9.93
C VAL A 187 4.61 -14.43 -10.71
N MET A 188 4.31 -13.60 -11.70
CA MET A 188 3.31 -13.86 -12.74
C MET A 188 3.98 -13.73 -14.11
N GLU A 189 3.82 -14.74 -14.96
CA GLU A 189 4.36 -14.76 -16.33
C GLU A 189 3.18 -14.98 -17.30
N PRO A 190 3.00 -14.14 -18.32
CA PRO A 190 2.03 -14.41 -19.37
C PRO A 190 2.47 -15.62 -20.18
N ASN A 191 1.51 -16.46 -20.58
CA ASN A 191 1.77 -17.43 -21.64
C ASN A 191 2.00 -16.64 -22.95
N PRO A 192 3.03 -16.95 -23.77
CA PRO A 192 3.28 -16.23 -25.02
C PRO A 192 2.07 -16.11 -25.95
N GLU A 193 1.17 -17.10 -25.92
CA GLU A 193 -0.08 -17.13 -26.70
C GLU A 193 -1.22 -16.31 -26.08
N SER A 194 -1.11 -15.95 -24.79
CA SER A 194 -2.16 -15.30 -24.00
C SER A 194 -1.84 -13.87 -23.62
N VAL A 195 -0.93 -13.20 -24.34
CA VAL A 195 -0.76 -11.75 -24.26
C VAL A 195 -1.98 -11.09 -24.91
N SER A 196 -3.15 -11.32 -24.32
CA SER A 196 -4.36 -10.57 -24.64
C SER A 196 -4.08 -9.09 -24.34
N SER A 197 -4.63 -8.22 -25.19
CA SER A 197 -4.46 -6.76 -25.22
C SER A 197 -4.40 -6.10 -23.84
N ASP A 198 -5.23 -6.58 -22.90
CA ASP A 198 -5.56 -5.87 -21.66
C ASP A 198 -4.44 -5.82 -20.63
N TYR A 199 -3.50 -6.77 -20.65
CA TYR A 199 -2.33 -6.78 -19.74
C TYR A 199 -1.00 -6.53 -20.46
N SER A 200 -1.02 -6.50 -21.80
CA SER A 200 0.19 -6.38 -22.62
C SER A 200 1.04 -5.17 -22.21
N GLY A 201 0.40 -4.00 -22.06
CA GLY A 201 1.06 -2.79 -21.63
C GLY A 201 1.80 -2.94 -20.30
N PHE A 202 1.24 -3.66 -19.33
CA PHE A 202 1.91 -3.81 -18.04
C PHE A 202 3.16 -4.69 -18.12
N PHE A 203 3.09 -5.88 -18.74
CA PHE A 203 4.23 -6.81 -18.79
C PHE A 203 5.34 -6.41 -19.77
N LEU A 204 5.03 -5.57 -20.77
CA LEU A 204 5.99 -5.15 -21.81
C LEU A 204 6.97 -4.06 -21.34
N ASN A 205 6.64 -3.33 -20.28
CA ASN A 205 7.48 -2.26 -19.75
C ASN A 205 8.38 -2.80 -18.63
N GLN A 206 9.67 -2.92 -18.92
CA GLN A 206 10.66 -3.33 -17.92
C GLN A 206 10.89 -2.19 -16.93
N GLY A 207 11.05 -2.54 -15.66
CA GLY A 207 11.28 -1.56 -14.61
C GLY A 207 10.50 -1.86 -13.34
N LYS A 208 10.52 -0.91 -12.42
CA LYS A 208 9.87 -1.04 -11.11
C LYS A 208 8.61 -0.21 -11.08
N PHE A 209 7.60 -0.67 -10.36
CA PHE A 209 6.32 0.03 -10.32
C PHE A 209 5.73 0.05 -8.91
N VAL A 210 4.99 1.12 -8.66
CA VAL A 210 4.15 1.28 -7.47
C VAL A 210 2.76 1.80 -7.88
N PRO A 211 1.70 1.43 -7.15
CA PRO A 211 0.36 1.98 -7.38
C PRO A 211 0.35 3.46 -7.03
N LYS A 212 -0.28 4.30 -7.85
CA LYS A 212 -0.58 5.68 -7.47
C LYS A 212 -1.56 5.71 -6.29
N LEU A 213 -2.62 4.91 -6.40
CA LEU A 213 -3.63 4.68 -5.40
C LEU A 213 -4.20 3.28 -5.61
N LEU A 214 -4.39 2.53 -4.54
CA LEU A 214 -5.15 1.27 -4.63
C LEU A 214 -6.63 1.63 -4.76
N SER A 215 -7.28 1.18 -5.82
CA SER A 215 -8.71 1.40 -6.03
C SER A 215 -9.40 0.08 -6.35
N GLY A 216 -10.72 0.02 -6.24
CA GLY A 216 -11.53 -1.09 -6.77
C GLY A 216 -12.12 -0.80 -8.16
N LYS A 217 -11.52 0.13 -8.92
CA LYS A 217 -12.04 0.58 -10.22
C LYS A 217 -11.62 -0.38 -11.35
N SER A 218 -12.16 -0.18 -12.55
CA SER A 218 -11.76 -0.97 -13.71
C SER A 218 -10.36 -0.64 -14.23
N ASN A 219 -9.86 0.56 -13.93
CA ASN A 219 -8.57 1.06 -14.39
C ASN A 219 -7.67 1.34 -13.19
N ASP A 220 -6.40 0.95 -13.31
CA ASP A 220 -5.39 1.16 -12.29
C ASP A 220 -4.32 2.16 -12.78
N VAL A 221 -3.90 3.06 -11.89
CA VAL A 221 -2.85 4.05 -12.18
C VAL A 221 -1.57 3.66 -11.45
N PHE A 222 -0.45 3.68 -12.17
CA PHE A 222 0.87 3.31 -11.68
C PHE A 222 1.86 4.43 -11.89
N ILE A 223 2.86 4.47 -11.00
CA ILE A 223 4.11 5.15 -11.26
C ILE A 223 5.15 4.06 -11.55
N ILE A 224 5.80 4.16 -12.70
CA ILE A 224 6.78 3.19 -13.18
C ILE A 224 8.11 3.88 -13.37
N LYS A 225 9.16 3.32 -12.78
CA LYS A 225 10.56 3.62 -13.10
C LYS A 225 11.02 2.66 -14.16
N LEU A 226 11.12 3.15 -15.40
CA LEU A 226 11.41 2.37 -16.57
C LEU A 226 12.90 1.97 -16.61
N GLY A 227 13.17 0.77 -17.13
CA GLY A 227 14.52 0.34 -17.50
C GLY A 227 14.99 0.92 -18.85
N SER A 228 14.08 1.50 -19.62
CA SER A 228 14.32 2.14 -20.92
C SER A 228 13.38 3.33 -21.13
N ASN A 229 13.77 4.33 -21.90
CA ASN A 229 12.92 5.51 -22.17
C ASN A 229 11.70 5.22 -23.06
N GLU A 230 11.58 4.00 -23.60
CA GLU A 230 10.45 3.58 -24.42
C GLU A 230 9.34 2.97 -23.56
N ILE A 231 8.11 3.46 -23.74
CA ILE A 231 6.90 2.89 -23.14
C ILE A 231 6.17 2.06 -24.20
N ARG A 232 5.86 0.81 -23.88
CA ARG A 232 5.29 -0.19 -24.81
C ARG A 232 3.87 -0.61 -24.44
N GLY A 233 3.11 -1.04 -25.44
CA GLY A 233 1.75 -1.57 -25.31
C GLY A 233 0.66 -0.50 -25.17
N ASP A 234 -0.60 -0.94 -25.04
CA ASP A 234 -1.77 -0.06 -24.93
C ASP A 234 -1.93 0.49 -23.50
N LEU A 235 -1.18 1.56 -23.22
CA LEU A 235 -1.20 2.29 -21.96
C LEU A 235 -1.51 3.76 -22.20
N LYS A 236 -2.30 4.38 -21.33
CA LYS A 236 -2.49 5.83 -21.36
C LYS A 236 -1.43 6.49 -20.48
N ILE A 237 -0.54 7.25 -21.10
CA ILE A 237 0.51 8.01 -20.39
C ILE A 237 -0.12 9.29 -19.83
N LEU A 238 -0.06 9.46 -18.51
CA LEU A 238 -0.54 10.67 -17.82
C LEU A 238 0.59 11.68 -17.62
N CYS A 239 1.81 11.20 -17.37
CA CYS A 239 3.01 12.01 -17.22
C CYS A 239 4.25 11.16 -17.55
N HIS A 240 5.30 11.77 -18.11
CA HIS A 240 6.58 11.11 -18.35
C HIS A 240 7.72 12.11 -18.11
N ASP A 241 8.55 11.81 -17.12
CA ASP A 241 9.80 12.48 -16.86
C ASP A 241 10.95 11.63 -17.45
N HIS A 242 11.42 12.04 -18.62
CA HIS A 242 12.47 11.37 -19.37
C HIS A 242 13.84 11.41 -18.66
N GLU A 243 14.10 12.42 -17.83
CA GLU A 243 15.39 12.57 -17.13
C GLU A 243 15.52 11.54 -16.01
N SER A 244 14.43 11.33 -15.26
CA SER A 244 14.39 10.35 -14.17
C SER A 244 13.95 8.95 -14.62
N GLY A 245 13.47 8.81 -15.86
CA GLY A 245 12.91 7.57 -16.39
C GLY A 245 11.62 7.16 -15.69
N LEU A 246 10.87 8.14 -15.17
CA LEU A 246 9.62 7.91 -14.44
C LEU A 246 8.41 8.22 -15.32
N ALA A 247 7.43 7.32 -15.33
CA ALA A 247 6.17 7.53 -16.02
C ALA A 247 4.98 7.26 -15.09
N GLU A 248 3.97 8.12 -15.18
CA GLU A 248 2.66 7.86 -14.61
C GLU A 248 1.75 7.35 -15.72
N VAL A 249 1.21 6.14 -15.55
CA VAL A 249 0.42 5.46 -16.58
C VAL A 249 -0.88 4.91 -16.01
N GLU A 250 -1.92 4.99 -16.81
CA GLU A 250 -3.21 4.34 -16.55
C GLU A 250 -3.32 3.09 -17.41
N ILE A 251 -3.62 1.95 -16.78
CA ILE A 251 -3.82 0.67 -17.47
C ILE A 251 -5.30 0.29 -17.42
N LYS A 252 -5.82 -0.27 -18.51
CA LYS A 252 -7.24 -0.65 -18.65
C LYS A 252 -7.65 -1.89 -17.84
N SER A 253 -6.71 -2.54 -17.16
CA SER A 253 -6.98 -3.72 -16.35
C SER A 253 -7.10 -3.38 -14.87
N GLY A 254 -8.10 -3.95 -14.18
CA GLY A 254 -8.22 -3.94 -12.71
C GLY A 254 -7.23 -4.88 -12.01
N PHE A 255 -5.98 -4.92 -12.48
CA PHE A 255 -4.96 -5.87 -12.03
C PHE A 255 -4.57 -5.70 -10.56
N LEU A 256 -4.46 -4.46 -10.08
CA LEU A 256 -4.31 -4.10 -8.67
C LEU A 256 -5.65 -4.03 -7.96
N SER A 257 -6.72 -3.66 -8.65
CA SER A 257 -8.06 -3.64 -8.07
C SER A 257 -8.50 -5.02 -7.56
N ASP A 258 -8.21 -6.08 -8.32
CA ASP A 258 -8.41 -7.46 -7.88
C ASP A 258 -7.42 -7.87 -6.77
N LEU A 259 -6.19 -7.35 -6.80
CA LEU A 259 -5.21 -7.60 -5.73
C LEU A 259 -5.71 -7.00 -4.41
N LEU A 260 -6.25 -5.79 -4.47
CA LEU A 260 -6.88 -5.11 -3.36
C LEU A 260 -8.04 -5.96 -2.83
N ASN A 261 -8.96 -6.39 -3.69
CA ASN A 261 -10.17 -7.11 -3.27
C ASN A 261 -9.89 -8.50 -2.69
N GLU A 262 -8.94 -9.26 -3.26
CA GLU A 262 -8.74 -10.65 -2.86
C GLU A 262 -7.69 -10.79 -1.76
N ILE A 263 -6.55 -10.13 -1.89
CA ILE A 263 -5.39 -10.36 -1.00
C ILE A 263 -5.40 -9.35 0.14
N ILE A 264 -5.58 -8.08 -0.18
CA ILE A 264 -5.40 -6.98 0.78
C ILE A 264 -6.64 -6.76 1.65
N LYS A 265 -7.84 -6.69 1.04
CA LYS A 265 -9.15 -6.69 1.72
C LYS A 265 -9.52 -8.09 2.25
N GLY A 266 -8.81 -9.14 1.83
CA GLY A 266 -8.87 -10.44 2.49
C GLY A 266 -8.40 -10.35 3.94
N PRO A 267 -8.53 -11.40 4.76
CA PRO A 267 -8.20 -11.35 6.18
C PRO A 267 -6.69 -11.16 6.48
N SER A 268 -5.86 -10.91 5.47
CA SER A 268 -4.40 -11.08 5.52
C SER A 268 -3.60 -9.83 5.94
N GLY A 269 -4.18 -8.62 5.92
CA GLY A 269 -3.49 -7.39 6.36
C GLY A 269 -2.12 -7.15 5.70
N SER A 270 -1.90 -7.71 4.50
CA SER A 270 -0.60 -7.70 3.85
C SER A 270 -0.19 -6.30 3.38
N LEU A 271 1.08 -5.94 3.62
CA LEU A 271 1.67 -4.72 3.08
C LEU A 271 2.17 -5.01 1.68
N PHE A 272 1.44 -4.55 0.69
CA PHE A 272 1.94 -4.47 -0.67
C PHE A 272 2.77 -3.21 -0.81
N TYR A 273 4.02 -3.34 -1.27
CA TYR A 273 4.90 -2.18 -1.39
C TYR A 273 5.34 -1.86 -2.81
N GLY A 274 5.26 -2.81 -3.73
CA GLY A 274 5.52 -2.55 -5.15
C GLY A 274 5.84 -3.83 -5.91
N GLY A 275 6.39 -3.67 -7.11
CA GLY A 275 6.81 -4.77 -7.94
C GLY A 275 7.82 -4.37 -9.00
N GLU A 276 8.22 -5.36 -9.78
CA GLU A 276 9.19 -5.21 -10.86
C GLU A 276 8.77 -6.06 -12.04
N ASN A 277 8.81 -5.48 -13.23
CA ASN A 277 8.65 -6.19 -14.48
C ASN A 277 10.03 -6.39 -15.09
N LEU A 278 10.42 -7.66 -15.29
CA LEU A 278 11.71 -8.03 -15.83
C LEU A 278 11.55 -9.22 -16.78
N ASN A 279 12.05 -9.09 -18.01
CA ASN A 279 12.02 -10.15 -19.02
C ASN A 279 10.62 -10.75 -19.23
N GLY A 280 9.59 -9.89 -19.30
CA GLY A 280 8.19 -10.30 -19.48
C GLY A 280 7.54 -10.93 -18.25
N LYS A 281 8.22 -10.95 -17.10
CA LYS A 281 7.69 -11.45 -15.82
C LYS A 281 7.35 -10.29 -14.92
N SER A 282 6.23 -10.37 -14.20
CA SER A 282 5.91 -9.43 -13.12
C SER A 282 6.16 -10.07 -11.76
N MET A 283 7.10 -9.49 -11.03
CA MET A 283 7.38 -9.77 -9.64
C MET A 283 6.63 -8.80 -8.75
N ARG A 284 6.08 -9.29 -7.65
CA ARG A 284 5.37 -8.47 -6.66
C ARG A 284 5.88 -8.77 -5.27
N TYR A 285 5.97 -7.71 -4.46
CA TYR A 285 6.58 -7.79 -3.15
C TYR A 285 5.57 -7.46 -2.05
N TYR A 286 5.50 -8.37 -1.07
CA TYR A 286 4.63 -8.26 0.09
C TYR A 286 5.45 -8.38 1.37
N VAL A 287 4.99 -7.71 2.42
CA VAL A 287 5.36 -7.99 3.80
C VAL A 287 4.09 -8.41 4.53
N ILE A 288 4.15 -9.52 5.25
CA ILE A 288 3.03 -10.01 6.05
C ILE A 288 3.49 -10.40 7.44
N ASN A 289 2.58 -10.33 8.41
CA ASN A 289 2.80 -10.99 9.68
C ASN A 289 2.83 -12.52 9.46
N THR A 290 3.78 -13.19 10.09
CA THR A 290 4.00 -14.64 10.00
C THR A 290 2.74 -15.44 10.34
N ASP A 291 1.97 -15.01 11.34
CA ASP A 291 0.74 -15.67 11.78
C ASP A 291 -0.36 -15.61 10.72
N LEU A 292 -0.29 -14.64 9.80
CA LEU A 292 -1.24 -14.46 8.71
C LEU A 292 -0.84 -15.21 7.42
N MET A 293 0.29 -15.93 7.41
CA MET A 293 0.78 -16.66 6.24
C MET A 293 -0.23 -17.66 5.66
N PRO A 294 -0.90 -18.53 6.45
CA PRO A 294 -1.86 -19.48 5.89
C PRO A 294 -3.04 -18.79 5.19
N VAL A 295 -3.50 -17.69 5.78
CA VAL A 295 -4.59 -16.86 5.22
C VAL A 295 -4.12 -16.19 3.94
N PHE A 296 -2.95 -15.57 3.96
CA PHE A 296 -2.36 -14.92 2.78
C PHE A 296 -2.24 -15.89 1.60
N LEU A 297 -1.70 -17.09 1.81
CA LEU A 297 -1.54 -18.10 0.76
C LEU A 297 -2.89 -18.58 0.19
N LYS A 298 -3.92 -18.71 1.04
CA LYS A 298 -5.27 -19.06 0.62
C LYS A 298 -5.88 -17.98 -0.29
N GLU A 299 -5.78 -16.72 0.10
CA GLU A 299 -6.30 -15.60 -0.68
C GLU A 299 -5.49 -15.37 -1.96
N LEU A 300 -4.16 -15.52 -1.92
CA LEU A 300 -3.30 -15.52 -3.11
C LEU A 300 -3.70 -16.60 -4.12
N SER A 301 -4.03 -17.81 -3.64
CA SER A 301 -4.54 -18.89 -4.47
C SER A 301 -5.89 -18.54 -5.13
N ARG A 302 -6.79 -17.85 -4.41
CA ARG A 302 -8.07 -17.38 -4.98
C ARG A 302 -7.84 -16.33 -6.06
N PHE A 303 -7.05 -15.30 -5.74
CA PHE A 303 -6.61 -14.27 -6.68
C PHE A 303 -6.03 -14.88 -7.96
N TRP A 304 -5.17 -15.90 -7.84
CA TRP A 304 -4.57 -16.58 -8.98
C TRP A 304 -5.55 -17.40 -9.83
N LYS A 305 -6.70 -17.80 -9.29
CA LYS A 305 -7.72 -18.59 -10.01
C LYS A 305 -8.74 -17.73 -10.75
N MET A 306 -8.69 -16.41 -10.61
CA MET A 306 -9.61 -15.48 -11.29
C MET A 306 -9.54 -15.63 -12.83
N PRO A 307 -10.68 -15.50 -13.55
CA PRO A 307 -10.76 -15.75 -14.99
C PRO A 307 -9.70 -15.02 -15.82
N GLY A 308 -9.51 -13.71 -15.59
CA GLY A 308 -8.52 -12.87 -16.30
C GLY A 308 -7.06 -13.24 -16.06
N ARG A 309 -6.79 -14.21 -15.17
CA ARG A 309 -5.44 -14.65 -14.82
C ARG A 309 -5.18 -16.09 -15.18
N LYS A 310 -6.18 -16.89 -15.56
CA LYS A 310 -6.03 -18.35 -15.73
C LYS A 310 -4.89 -18.74 -16.68
N ALA A 311 -4.66 -17.95 -17.71
CA ALA A 311 -3.60 -18.18 -18.70
C ALA A 311 -2.19 -17.76 -18.24
N LEU A 312 -2.05 -17.08 -17.09
CA LEU A 312 -0.75 -16.71 -16.55
C LEU A 312 -0.16 -17.88 -15.74
N ARG A 313 1.15 -18.12 -15.92
CA ARG A 313 1.92 -18.96 -15.00
C ARG A 313 2.21 -18.16 -13.72
N LYS A 314 1.96 -18.77 -12.56
CA LYS A 314 2.06 -18.08 -11.27
C LYS A 314 2.76 -18.96 -10.26
N TYR A 315 3.67 -18.40 -9.48
CA TYR A 315 4.37 -19.14 -8.44
C TYR A 315 4.93 -18.21 -7.36
N LEU A 316 5.19 -18.79 -6.20
CA LEU A 316 5.96 -18.16 -5.13
C LEU A 316 7.43 -18.24 -5.51
N TYR A 317 8.10 -17.10 -5.63
CA TYR A 317 9.53 -17.06 -5.96
C TYR A 317 10.38 -17.17 -4.71
N LYS A 318 10.01 -16.43 -3.66
CA LYS A 318 10.78 -16.39 -2.41
C LYS A 318 9.89 -16.07 -1.22
N ILE A 319 10.13 -16.74 -0.10
CA ILE A 319 9.61 -16.39 1.22
C ILE A 319 10.83 -16.33 2.15
N GLU A 320 10.99 -15.21 2.84
CA GLU A 320 12.11 -15.01 3.76
C GLU A 320 11.68 -14.16 4.95
N LYS A 321 12.37 -14.30 6.08
CA LYS A 321 12.12 -13.43 7.23
C LYS A 321 12.48 -12.00 6.87
N LEU A 322 11.71 -11.02 7.33
CA LEU A 322 11.96 -9.62 6.96
C LEU A 322 13.28 -9.10 7.56
N GLU A 323 13.71 -9.62 8.71
CA GLU A 323 14.99 -9.30 9.35
C GLU A 323 16.20 -9.52 8.44
N SER A 324 16.15 -10.47 7.50
CA SER A 324 17.27 -10.71 6.57
C SER A 324 17.36 -9.67 5.45
N LYS A 325 16.36 -8.78 5.30
CA LYS A 325 16.33 -7.75 4.26
C LYS A 325 16.71 -6.36 4.76
N ILE A 326 16.34 -6.04 5.99
CA ILE A 326 16.63 -4.72 6.55
C ILE A 326 18.08 -4.73 7.02
N LYS A 327 18.92 -3.91 6.36
CA LYS A 327 20.28 -3.68 6.85
C LYS A 327 20.19 -2.80 8.08
N MET A 328 20.30 -3.40 9.26
CA MET A 328 20.43 -2.68 10.53
C MET A 328 21.72 -1.86 10.46
N LYS A 329 21.60 -0.53 10.59
CA LYS A 329 22.75 0.36 10.73
C LYS A 329 23.08 0.54 12.20
#